data_AF-A0A7J7QA36-F1
#
_entry.id   AF-A0A7J7QA36-F1
#
_cell.length_a   1.000
_cell.length_b   1.000
_cell.length_c   1.000
_cell.angle_alpha   90.00
_cell.angle_beta   90.00
_cell.angle_gamma   90.00
#
_symmetry.space_group_name_H-M   'P 1'
#
loop_
_entity.id
_entity.type
_entity.pdbx_description
1 polymer ?
#
loop_
_entity_poly.entity_id
_entity_poly.type
_entity_poly.pdbx_seq_one_letter_code
_entity_poly.pdbx_strand_id
1 'polypeptide(L)'
;MRKELNPELEASIRHNVDRAAHTLQEMMSEVLNELLIEEASAYVLDEATPSIDLKQAARNAVVKRLEWLDANFLAALNAYMSVPGVAANAELRALLGALREEVLDLVSARMPPSVQVLNLALGHNNRAGRASVVSTALSGGGGAVPSCNLDSLGAAAAQLVEDMEDQEVVADRVLLARLVLLREELRLRSEQLEAHEFTNNAQVAGANTVSSSLQSDATPHTNQGQRDEGDMRSHTSANGNHFFAFHRSNLPARCAAFVKELLLVPERDRRFGLLSKAFQEDWMGEGAPRSGGEQVPHQDKQGVASTTINKGLKHVGSAQQDLRPDSLDIVRPGRFFSTLLAMQAEFEQRLVSSGLASGESGEHTLHMLRQLEVIRLEALVALDRMQARRDTNNTLEGMSASMSLSDYEADMHL
;
A
#
# COMPACT_ATOMS: atom_id res chain seq x y z
N MET A 1 -3.33 7.27 35.38
CA MET A 1 -4.29 8.37 35.13
C MET A 1 -5.22 7.95 34.01
N ARG A 2 -6.46 7.53 34.32
CA ARG A 2 -7.49 7.38 33.28
C ARG A 2 -7.85 8.80 32.86
N LYS A 3 -7.54 9.21 31.62
CA LYS A 3 -8.12 10.44 31.07
C LYS A 3 -9.63 10.25 31.15
N GLU A 4 -10.33 11.09 31.91
CA GLU A 4 -11.79 11.10 31.92
C GLU A 4 -12.22 11.35 30.47
N LEU A 5 -12.83 10.34 29.85
CA LEU A 5 -13.37 10.50 28.50
C LEU A 5 -14.49 11.53 28.58
N ASN A 6 -14.59 12.37 27.54
CA ASN A 6 -15.71 13.29 27.40
C ASN A 6 -17.03 12.48 27.51
N PRO A 7 -17.99 12.85 28.39
CA PRO A 7 -19.23 12.11 28.58
C PRO A 7 -20.05 11.91 27.30
N GLU A 8 -19.95 12.82 26.32
CA GLU A 8 -20.57 12.66 25.00
C GLU A 8 -19.95 11.51 24.19
N LEU A 9 -18.62 11.37 24.27
CA LEU A 9 -17.89 10.28 23.62
C LEU A 9 -18.23 8.94 24.28
N GLU A 10 -18.34 8.90 25.61
CA GLU A 10 -18.76 7.70 26.32
C GLU A 10 -20.18 7.27 25.94
N ALA A 11 -21.12 8.22 25.82
CA ALA A 11 -22.49 7.94 25.39
C ALA A 11 -22.53 7.40 23.96
N SER A 12 -21.76 7.98 23.04
CA SER A 12 -21.66 7.50 21.65
C SER A 12 -21.07 6.09 21.57
N ILE A 13 -20.03 5.79 22.36
CA ILE A 13 -19.41 4.46 22.39
C ILE A 13 -20.41 3.43 22.91
N ARG A 14 -21.12 3.73 24.01
CA ARG A 14 -22.14 2.82 24.56
C ARG A 14 -23.25 2.55 23.55
N HIS A 15 -23.77 3.59 22.90
CA HIS A 15 -24.80 3.42 21.87
C HIS A 15 -24.35 2.51 20.71
N ASN A 16 -23.11 2.67 20.24
CA ASN A 16 -22.57 1.84 19.17
C ASN A 16 -22.36 0.38 19.60
N VAL A 17 -21.92 0.15 20.84
CA VAL A 17 -21.77 -1.20 21.40
C VAL A 17 -23.13 -1.87 21.57
N ASP A 18 -24.12 -1.18 22.12
CA ASP A 18 -25.48 -1.71 22.31
C ASP A 18 -26.12 -2.06 20.97
N ARG A 19 -25.92 -1.21 19.95
CA ARG A 19 -26.37 -1.48 18.58
C ARG A 19 -25.69 -2.72 17.99
N ALA A 20 -24.38 -2.84 18.12
CA ALA A 20 -23.64 -4.00 17.62
C ALA A 20 -24.07 -5.31 18.31
N ALA A 21 -24.31 -5.26 19.63
CA ALA A 21 -24.81 -6.40 20.40
C ALA A 21 -26.21 -6.82 19.95
N HIS A 22 -27.11 -5.86 19.72
CA HIS A 22 -28.45 -6.14 19.22
C HIS A 22 -28.41 -6.78 17.83
N THR A 23 -27.64 -6.20 16.90
CA THR A 23 -27.44 -6.75 15.56
C THR A 23 -26.86 -8.18 15.59
N LEU A 24 -25.90 -8.44 16.49
CA LEU A 24 -25.31 -9.77 16.66
C LEU A 24 -26.35 -10.79 17.14
N GLN A 25 -27.16 -10.42 18.13
CA GLN A 25 -28.21 -11.28 18.66
C GLN A 25 -29.26 -11.62 17.59
N GLU A 26 -29.66 -10.64 16.78
CA GLU A 26 -30.55 -10.87 15.64
C GLU A 26 -29.94 -11.86 14.64
N MET A 27 -28.68 -11.64 14.22
CA MET A 27 -28.00 -12.55 13.29
C MET A 27 -27.92 -13.96 13.85
N MET A 28 -27.51 -14.12 15.11
CA MET A 28 -27.44 -15.43 15.74
C MET A 28 -28.80 -16.12 15.77
N SER A 29 -29.86 -15.40 16.15
CA SER A 29 -31.21 -15.96 16.19
C SER A 29 -31.70 -16.38 14.81
N GLU A 30 -31.36 -15.62 13.76
CA GLU A 30 -31.74 -15.92 12.40
C GLU A 30 -30.98 -17.12 11.84
N VAL A 31 -29.67 -17.20 12.05
CA VAL A 31 -28.88 -18.36 11.64
C VAL A 31 -29.39 -19.63 12.33
N LEU A 32 -29.65 -19.56 13.64
CA LEU A 32 -30.20 -20.70 14.38
C LEU A 32 -31.59 -21.08 13.86
N ASN A 33 -32.46 -20.11 13.57
CA ASN A 33 -33.78 -20.39 13.00
C ASN A 33 -33.69 -21.00 11.59
N GLU A 34 -32.82 -20.49 10.71
CA GLU A 34 -32.61 -21.06 9.37
C GLU A 34 -32.12 -22.51 9.47
N LEU A 35 -31.13 -22.78 10.35
CA LEU A 35 -30.63 -24.15 10.55
C LEU A 35 -31.68 -25.09 11.14
N LEU A 36 -32.45 -24.64 12.13
CA LEU A 36 -33.51 -25.45 12.75
C LEU A 36 -34.66 -25.75 11.78
N ILE A 37 -35.04 -24.78 10.96
CA ILE A 37 -36.09 -24.97 9.95
C ILE A 37 -35.63 -25.98 8.91
N GLU A 38 -34.38 -25.92 8.46
CA GLU A 38 -33.83 -26.84 7.47
C GLU A 38 -33.56 -28.24 8.03
N GLU A 39 -33.16 -28.35 9.29
CA GLU A 39 -33.05 -29.65 9.96
C GLU A 39 -34.44 -30.29 10.15
N ALA A 40 -35.43 -29.49 10.56
CA ALA A 40 -36.80 -29.96 10.71
C ALA A 40 -37.44 -30.32 9.36
N SER A 41 -37.17 -29.57 8.29
CA SER A 41 -37.65 -29.87 6.94
C SER A 41 -37.03 -31.17 6.41
N ALA A 42 -35.72 -31.35 6.58
CA ALA A 42 -35.02 -32.56 6.18
C ALA A 42 -35.57 -33.80 6.92
N TYR A 43 -35.85 -33.67 8.23
CA TYR A 43 -36.49 -34.73 9.00
C TYR A 43 -37.91 -35.07 8.52
N VAL A 44 -38.72 -34.06 8.17
CA VAL A 44 -40.09 -34.26 7.68
C VAL A 44 -40.12 -34.86 6.27
N LEU A 45 -39.16 -34.50 5.42
CA LEU A 45 -39.07 -34.92 4.03
C LEU A 45 -38.24 -36.21 3.82
N ASP A 46 -37.68 -36.78 4.90
CA ASP A 46 -36.77 -37.94 4.87
C ASP A 46 -35.54 -37.70 3.97
N GLU A 47 -35.04 -36.46 3.96
CA GLU A 47 -33.86 -36.06 3.21
C GLU A 47 -32.59 -36.33 4.03
N ALA A 48 -31.57 -36.94 3.40
CA ALA A 48 -30.37 -37.39 4.09
C ALA A 48 -29.43 -36.25 4.56
N THR A 49 -29.59 -35.04 4.02
CA THR A 49 -28.73 -33.89 4.35
C THR A 49 -29.53 -32.59 4.29
N PRO A 50 -29.40 -31.69 5.28
CA PRO A 50 -30.03 -30.37 5.23
C PRO A 50 -29.51 -29.57 4.04
N SER A 51 -30.38 -28.77 3.42
CA SER A 51 -30.08 -28.02 2.20
C SER A 51 -29.17 -26.81 2.43
N ILE A 52 -29.10 -26.32 3.66
CA ILE A 52 -28.31 -25.15 4.09
C ILE A 52 -27.31 -25.59 5.16
N ASP A 53 -26.03 -25.28 4.94
CA ASP A 53 -25.00 -25.44 5.96
C ASP A 53 -24.86 -24.17 6.83
N LEU A 54 -24.12 -24.29 7.94
CA LEU A 54 -23.86 -23.18 8.86
C LEU A 54 -23.25 -21.95 8.15
N LYS A 55 -22.40 -22.18 7.14
CA LYS A 55 -21.71 -21.11 6.42
C LYS A 55 -22.68 -20.33 5.53
N GLN A 56 -23.57 -21.03 4.84
CA GLN A 56 -24.59 -20.46 3.97
C GLN A 56 -25.64 -19.71 4.80
N ALA A 57 -26.08 -20.26 5.93
CA ALA A 57 -26.99 -19.57 6.85
C ALA A 57 -26.34 -18.29 7.43
N ALA A 58 -25.06 -18.37 7.85
CA ALA A 58 -24.30 -17.21 8.30
C ALA A 58 -24.19 -16.14 7.20
N ARG A 59 -23.85 -16.54 5.97
CA ARG A 59 -23.80 -15.65 4.81
C ARG A 59 -25.14 -14.94 4.59
N ASN A 60 -26.25 -15.66 4.60
CA ASN A 60 -27.59 -15.08 4.41
C ASN A 60 -27.89 -14.00 5.46
N ALA A 61 -27.60 -14.29 6.74
CA ALA A 61 -27.84 -13.36 7.84
C ALA A 61 -26.96 -12.09 7.74
N VAL A 62 -25.72 -12.24 7.27
CA VAL A 62 -24.76 -11.13 7.09
C VAL A 62 -25.14 -10.28 5.89
N VAL A 63 -25.48 -10.87 4.74
CA VAL A 63 -25.86 -10.13 3.52
C VAL A 63 -27.05 -9.19 3.78
N LYS A 64 -28.05 -9.65 4.53
CA LYS A 64 -29.24 -8.84 4.89
C LYS A 64 -28.89 -7.57 5.70
N ARG A 65 -27.73 -7.56 6.36
CA ARG A 65 -27.32 -6.48 7.29
C ARG A 65 -26.01 -5.81 6.91
N LEU A 66 -25.43 -6.14 5.74
CA LEU A 66 -24.08 -5.75 5.34
C LEU A 66 -23.84 -4.24 5.36
N GLU A 67 -24.87 -3.43 5.06
CA GLU A 67 -24.78 -1.96 5.06
C GLU A 67 -24.56 -1.35 6.46
N TRP A 68 -24.84 -2.12 7.51
CA TRP A 68 -24.78 -1.69 8.90
C TRP A 68 -23.56 -2.24 9.64
N LEU A 69 -22.71 -3.02 8.95
CA LEU A 69 -21.53 -3.65 9.55
C LEU A 69 -20.32 -2.73 9.41
N ASP A 70 -19.89 -2.20 10.54
CA ASP A 70 -18.74 -1.31 10.65
C ASP A 70 -17.62 -1.94 11.49
N ALA A 71 -16.52 -1.20 11.66
CA ALA A 71 -15.41 -1.62 12.51
C ALA A 71 -15.83 -1.85 13.97
N ASN A 72 -16.83 -1.12 14.46
CA ASN A 72 -17.34 -1.27 15.83
C ASN A 72 -18.05 -2.61 16.01
N PHE A 73 -18.82 -3.06 15.01
CA PHE A 73 -19.44 -4.38 15.00
C PHE A 73 -18.41 -5.50 15.07
N LEU A 74 -17.36 -5.45 14.23
CA LEU A 74 -16.28 -6.44 14.27
C LEU A 74 -15.53 -6.44 15.61
N ALA A 75 -15.30 -5.26 16.20
CA ALA A 75 -14.69 -5.14 17.52
C ALA A 75 -15.59 -5.77 18.60
N ALA A 76 -16.90 -5.51 18.57
CA ALA A 76 -17.87 -6.10 19.49
C ALA A 76 -17.98 -7.61 19.32
N LEU A 77 -17.97 -8.12 18.08
CA LEU A 77 -17.98 -9.54 17.78
C LEU A 77 -16.73 -10.25 18.34
N ASN A 78 -15.55 -9.67 18.13
CA ASN A 78 -14.30 -10.20 18.68
C ASN A 78 -14.30 -10.17 20.22
N ALA A 79 -14.81 -9.10 20.83
CA ALA A 79 -14.98 -9.01 22.27
C ALA A 79 -15.92 -10.12 22.78
N TYR A 80 -17.06 -10.34 22.12
CA TYR A 80 -18.01 -11.38 22.47
C TYR A 80 -17.42 -12.79 22.37
N MET A 81 -16.63 -13.06 21.33
CA MET A 81 -15.91 -14.33 21.16
C MET A 81 -14.86 -14.59 22.25
N SER A 82 -14.31 -13.53 22.87
CA SER A 82 -13.32 -13.62 23.95
C SER A 82 -13.93 -13.80 25.35
N VAL A 83 -15.26 -13.73 25.49
CA VAL A 83 -15.93 -13.95 26.78
C VAL A 83 -15.74 -15.41 27.20
N PRO A 84 -15.26 -15.70 28.43
CA PRO A 84 -14.94 -17.07 28.86
C PRO A 84 -16.07 -18.09 28.70
N GLY A 85 -17.33 -17.69 28.88
CA GLY A 85 -18.49 -18.57 28.70
C GLY A 85 -18.77 -18.92 27.24
N VAL A 86 -18.57 -17.97 26.32
CA VAL A 86 -18.65 -18.18 24.88
C VAL A 86 -17.47 -19.01 24.39
N ALA A 87 -16.28 -18.70 24.93
CA ALA A 87 -15.06 -19.44 24.68
C ALA A 87 -15.05 -20.84 25.31
N ALA A 88 -16.06 -21.25 26.08
CA ALA A 88 -16.22 -22.63 26.54
C ALA A 88 -17.19 -23.45 25.66
N ASN A 89 -18.15 -22.80 24.99
CA ASN A 89 -19.14 -23.45 24.15
C ASN A 89 -18.63 -23.57 22.70
N ALA A 90 -18.37 -24.81 22.26
CA ALA A 90 -17.81 -25.09 20.94
C ALA A 90 -18.77 -24.72 19.79
N GLU A 91 -20.07 -24.96 19.95
CA GLU A 91 -21.09 -24.69 18.93
C GLU A 91 -21.29 -23.19 18.75
N LEU A 92 -21.41 -22.46 19.85
CA LEU A 92 -21.53 -21.00 19.81
C LEU A 92 -20.26 -20.36 19.23
N ARG A 93 -19.08 -20.90 19.53
CA ARG A 93 -17.83 -20.44 18.93
C ARG A 93 -17.78 -20.72 17.43
N ALA A 94 -18.27 -21.87 16.98
CA ALA A 94 -18.34 -22.20 15.55
C ALA A 94 -19.30 -21.25 14.81
N LEU A 95 -20.47 -20.97 15.39
CA LEU A 95 -21.44 -20.01 14.83
C LEU A 95 -20.85 -18.59 14.72
N LEU A 96 -20.27 -18.08 15.81
CA LEU A 96 -19.66 -16.75 15.82
C LEU A 96 -18.42 -16.67 14.91
N GLY A 97 -17.67 -17.77 14.81
CA GLY A 97 -16.57 -17.92 13.86
C GLY A 97 -17.05 -17.83 12.42
N ALA A 98 -18.11 -18.57 12.06
CA ALA A 98 -18.71 -18.54 10.73
C ALA A 98 -19.26 -17.14 10.39
N LEU A 99 -19.95 -16.48 11.34
CA LEU A 99 -20.39 -15.09 11.16
C LEU A 99 -19.21 -14.15 10.95
N ARG A 100 -18.15 -14.26 11.76
CA ARG A 100 -16.95 -13.42 11.61
C ARG A 100 -16.30 -13.60 10.25
N GLU A 101 -16.09 -14.84 9.82
CA GLU A 101 -15.49 -15.16 8.52
C GLU A 101 -16.33 -14.60 7.37
N GLU A 102 -17.65 -14.81 7.38
CA GLU A 102 -18.52 -14.29 6.32
C GLU A 102 -18.60 -12.75 6.29
N VAL A 103 -18.56 -12.08 7.45
CA VAL A 103 -18.46 -10.62 7.50
C VAL A 103 -17.16 -10.15 6.86
N LEU A 104 -16.03 -10.78 7.19
CA LEU A 104 -14.73 -10.43 6.62
C LEU A 104 -14.67 -10.71 5.12
N ASP A 105 -15.23 -11.83 4.65
CA ASP A 105 -15.28 -12.20 3.23
C ASP A 105 -16.13 -11.18 2.44
N LEU A 106 -17.31 -10.83 2.93
CA LEU A 106 -18.20 -9.88 2.26
C LEU A 106 -17.66 -8.45 2.27
N VAL A 107 -17.04 -8.02 3.37
CA VAL A 107 -16.36 -6.71 3.42
C VAL A 107 -15.17 -6.69 2.46
N SER A 108 -14.36 -7.75 2.43
CA SER A 108 -13.23 -7.88 1.51
C SER A 108 -13.68 -7.85 0.05
N ALA A 109 -14.78 -8.52 -0.28
CA ALA A 109 -15.34 -8.53 -1.63
C ALA A 109 -15.82 -7.14 -2.11
N ARG A 110 -16.14 -6.21 -1.20
CA ARG A 110 -16.53 -4.83 -1.53
C ARG A 110 -15.35 -3.87 -1.64
N MET A 111 -14.16 -4.27 -1.21
CA MET A 111 -12.97 -3.43 -1.34
C MET A 111 -12.61 -3.23 -2.83
N PRO A 112 -11.95 -2.13 -3.20
CA PRO A 112 -11.43 -1.98 -4.57
C PRO A 112 -10.52 -3.15 -4.96
N PRO A 113 -10.50 -3.59 -6.24
CA PRO A 113 -9.66 -4.70 -6.69
C PRO A 113 -8.18 -4.56 -6.31
N SER A 114 -7.65 -3.34 -6.34
CA SER A 114 -6.27 -3.05 -5.91
C SER A 114 -6.04 -3.44 -4.46
N VAL A 115 -6.93 -3.07 -3.54
CA VAL A 115 -6.83 -3.40 -2.11
C VAL A 115 -7.02 -4.90 -1.87
N GLN A 116 -7.92 -5.55 -2.63
CA GLN A 116 -8.10 -7.01 -2.55
C GLN A 116 -6.82 -7.75 -2.94
N VAL A 117 -6.19 -7.37 -4.06
CA VAL A 117 -4.91 -7.96 -4.50
C VAL A 117 -3.81 -7.72 -3.48
N LEU A 118 -3.74 -6.51 -2.88
CA LEU A 118 -2.78 -6.24 -1.79
C LEU A 118 -3.03 -7.15 -0.60
N ASN A 119 -4.27 -7.31 -0.14
CA ASN A 119 -4.58 -8.19 0.99
C ASN A 119 -4.15 -9.65 0.71
N LEU A 120 -4.44 -10.16 -0.49
CA LEU A 120 -4.02 -11.49 -0.93
C LEU A 120 -2.48 -11.61 -0.98
N ALA A 121 -1.79 -10.62 -1.55
CA ALA A 121 -0.34 -10.61 -1.61
C ALA A 121 0.29 -10.55 -0.21
N LEU A 122 -0.23 -9.71 0.70
CA LEU A 122 0.26 -9.59 2.08
C LEU A 122 0.07 -10.86 2.92
N GLY A 123 -0.83 -11.76 2.49
CA GLY A 123 -0.97 -13.12 3.04
C GLY A 123 0.24 -14.03 2.76
N HIS A 124 1.08 -13.70 1.78
CA HIS A 124 2.28 -14.47 1.45
C HIS A 124 3.54 -13.93 2.13
N ASN A 125 4.24 -14.82 2.84
CA ASN A 125 5.47 -14.44 3.53
C ASN A 125 6.69 -14.34 2.60
N ASN A 126 6.65 -15.00 1.44
CA ASN A 126 7.76 -15.04 0.49
C ASN A 126 7.51 -14.12 -0.71
N ARG A 127 8.60 -13.61 -1.30
CA ARG A 127 8.57 -12.79 -2.53
C ARG A 127 7.91 -13.52 -3.69
N ALA A 128 8.21 -14.82 -3.87
CA ALA A 128 7.64 -15.62 -4.96
C ALA A 128 6.11 -15.74 -4.91
N GLY A 129 5.52 -15.92 -3.71
CA GLY A 129 4.07 -15.97 -3.53
C GLY A 129 3.41 -14.62 -3.82
N ARG A 130 3.97 -13.53 -3.29
CA ARG A 130 3.53 -12.16 -3.61
C ARG A 130 3.58 -11.87 -5.10
N ALA A 131 4.71 -12.19 -5.72
CA ALA A 131 4.94 -12.05 -7.16
C ALA A 131 3.93 -12.83 -8.00
N SER A 132 3.57 -14.04 -7.59
CA SER A 132 2.57 -14.87 -8.28
C SER A 132 1.18 -14.21 -8.25
N VAL A 133 0.74 -13.72 -7.08
CA VAL A 133 -0.55 -13.03 -6.92
C VAL A 133 -0.59 -11.76 -7.78
N VAL A 134 0.45 -10.92 -7.70
CA VAL A 134 0.54 -9.69 -8.50
C VAL A 134 0.57 -10.01 -9.99
N SER A 135 1.35 -11.00 -10.45
CA SER A 135 1.37 -11.39 -11.86
C SER A 135 0.01 -11.86 -12.35
N THR A 136 -0.72 -12.65 -11.53
CA THR A 136 -2.06 -13.12 -11.85
C THR A 136 -3.05 -11.96 -11.98
N ALA A 137 -2.98 -10.99 -11.07
CA ALA A 137 -3.83 -9.79 -11.12
C ALA A 137 -3.57 -8.94 -12.37
N LEU A 138 -2.29 -8.77 -12.75
CA LEU A 138 -1.87 -7.99 -13.92
C LEU A 138 -2.19 -8.69 -15.24
N SER A 139 -2.22 -10.03 -15.27
CA SER A 139 -2.56 -10.81 -16.47
C SER A 139 -4.06 -10.96 -16.75
N GLY A 140 -4.92 -10.20 -16.05
CA GLY A 140 -6.37 -10.24 -16.20
C GLY A 140 -7.12 -10.97 -15.09
N GLY A 141 -6.45 -11.32 -14.00
CA GLY A 141 -7.06 -12.00 -12.84
C GLY A 141 -7.27 -13.50 -13.07
N GLY A 142 -7.66 -14.21 -11.99
CA GLY A 142 -7.93 -15.65 -12.04
C GLY A 142 -8.34 -16.23 -10.69
N GLY A 143 -9.34 -17.11 -10.70
CA GLY A 143 -9.86 -17.72 -9.48
C GLY A 143 -10.38 -16.68 -8.48
N ALA A 144 -9.72 -16.59 -7.33
CA ALA A 144 -10.02 -15.62 -6.27
C ALA A 144 -9.26 -14.28 -6.41
N VAL A 145 -8.34 -14.16 -7.38
CA VAL A 145 -7.53 -12.94 -7.57
C VAL A 145 -8.23 -12.04 -8.61
N PRO A 146 -8.68 -10.82 -8.23
CA PRO A 146 -9.30 -9.91 -9.18
C PRO A 146 -8.26 -9.28 -10.10
N SER A 147 -8.71 -8.82 -11.28
CA SER A 147 -7.84 -8.08 -12.20
C SER A 147 -7.59 -6.66 -11.69
N CYS A 148 -6.35 -6.19 -11.83
CA CYS A 148 -5.97 -4.83 -11.43
C CYS A 148 -4.84 -4.31 -12.33
N ASN A 149 -4.82 -3.01 -12.58
CA ASN A 149 -3.70 -2.34 -13.22
C ASN A 149 -2.57 -2.07 -12.21
N LEU A 150 -1.34 -1.99 -12.72
CA LEU A 150 -0.16 -1.75 -11.89
C LEU A 150 -0.23 -0.39 -11.18
N ASP A 151 -0.71 0.65 -11.88
CA ASP A 151 -0.79 2.00 -11.31
C ASP A 151 -1.74 2.09 -10.12
N SER A 152 -2.96 1.53 -10.21
CA SER A 152 -3.88 1.57 -9.07
C SER A 152 -3.40 0.68 -7.92
N LEU A 153 -2.67 -0.39 -8.23
CA LEU A 153 -2.09 -1.28 -7.22
C LEU A 153 -0.95 -0.58 -6.47
N GLY A 154 -0.03 0.06 -7.20
CA GLY A 154 1.02 0.90 -6.63
C GLY A 154 0.44 2.07 -5.85
N ALA A 155 -0.64 2.67 -6.34
CA ALA A 155 -1.32 3.78 -5.67
C ALA A 155 -1.96 3.38 -4.35
N ALA A 156 -2.68 2.26 -4.34
CA ALA A 156 -3.25 1.72 -3.12
C ALA A 156 -2.16 1.32 -2.11
N ALA A 157 -1.05 0.73 -2.57
CA ALA A 157 0.05 0.34 -1.69
C ALA A 157 0.69 1.55 -1.01
N ALA A 158 0.98 2.62 -1.77
CA ALA A 158 1.55 3.83 -1.20
C ALA A 158 0.58 4.55 -0.26
N GLN A 159 -0.70 4.68 -0.61
CA GLN A 159 -1.69 5.29 0.29
C GLN A 159 -1.78 4.54 1.61
N LEU A 160 -1.81 3.20 1.59
CA LEU A 160 -1.84 2.40 2.82
C LEU A 160 -0.56 2.56 3.65
N VAL A 161 0.61 2.69 3.01
CA VAL A 161 1.87 2.98 3.72
C VAL A 161 1.79 4.34 4.38
N GLU A 162 1.31 5.37 3.66
CA GLU A 162 1.14 6.72 4.19
C GLU A 162 0.16 6.74 5.37
N ASP A 163 -1.01 6.11 5.23
CA ASP A 163 -2.02 6.04 6.29
C ASP A 163 -1.50 5.37 7.57
N MET A 164 -0.66 4.33 7.42
CA MET A 164 0.01 3.67 8.55
C MET A 164 1.11 4.55 9.14
N GLU A 165 1.88 5.25 8.31
CA GLU A 165 3.00 6.09 8.73
C GLU A 165 2.58 7.49 9.21
N ASP A 166 1.33 7.87 9.04
CA ASP A 166 0.76 9.10 9.59
C ASP A 166 0.24 8.94 11.03
N GLN A 167 0.08 7.70 11.50
CA GLN A 167 -0.31 7.42 12.89
C GLN A 167 0.81 7.79 13.88
N GLU A 168 0.46 8.30 15.06
CA GLU A 168 1.43 8.53 16.15
C GLU A 168 2.19 7.26 16.51
N VAL A 169 1.46 6.14 16.60
CA VAL A 169 2.01 4.81 16.86
C VAL A 169 1.60 3.87 15.73
N VAL A 170 2.58 3.27 15.06
CA VAL A 170 2.31 2.23 14.06
C VAL A 170 1.86 0.95 14.78
N ALA A 171 0.59 0.57 14.58
CA ALA A 171 0.00 -0.58 15.27
C ALA A 171 0.69 -1.91 14.94
N ASP A 172 1.04 -2.13 13.67
CA ASP A 172 1.72 -3.35 13.21
C ASP A 172 2.88 -3.02 12.27
N ARG A 173 4.10 -2.96 12.84
CA ARG A 173 5.32 -2.69 12.09
C ARG A 173 5.71 -3.81 11.13
N VAL A 174 5.28 -5.04 11.39
CA VAL A 174 5.55 -6.17 10.50
C VAL A 174 4.67 -6.06 9.26
N LEU A 175 3.40 -5.72 9.44
CA LEU A 175 2.52 -5.43 8.31
C LEU A 175 3.04 -4.25 7.48
N LEU A 176 3.52 -3.18 8.14
CA LEU A 176 4.14 -2.05 7.44
C LEU A 176 5.36 -2.51 6.62
N ALA A 177 6.24 -3.32 7.21
CA ALA A 177 7.41 -3.86 6.50
C ALA A 177 7.01 -4.67 5.25
N ARG A 178 6.00 -5.54 5.38
CA ARG A 178 5.47 -6.34 4.24
C ARG A 178 4.91 -5.46 3.14
N LEU A 179 4.16 -4.43 3.53
CA LEU A 179 3.54 -3.51 2.58
C LEU A 179 4.60 -2.67 1.85
N VAL A 180 5.64 -2.22 2.55
CA VAL A 180 6.75 -1.49 1.94
C VAL A 180 7.56 -2.39 1.00
N LEU A 181 7.83 -3.64 1.38
CA LEU A 181 8.45 -4.63 0.47
C LEU A 181 7.62 -4.82 -0.80
N LEU A 182 6.32 -5.04 -0.66
CA LEU A 182 5.41 -5.19 -1.79
C LEU A 182 5.38 -3.94 -2.68
N ARG A 183 5.38 -2.74 -2.08
CA ARG A 183 5.45 -1.47 -2.81
C ARG A 183 6.73 -1.37 -3.64
N GLU A 184 7.87 -1.74 -3.09
CA GLU A 184 9.15 -1.73 -3.82
C GLU A 184 9.20 -2.79 -4.92
N GLU A 185 8.61 -3.97 -4.70
CA GLU A 185 8.44 -5.00 -5.74
C GLU A 185 7.58 -4.51 -6.91
N LEU A 186 6.49 -3.79 -6.63
CA LEU A 186 5.63 -3.17 -7.65
C LEU A 186 6.38 -2.09 -8.44
N ARG A 187 7.17 -1.26 -7.76
CA ARG A 187 8.00 -0.23 -8.38
C ARG A 187 9.01 -0.85 -9.36
N LEU A 188 9.74 -1.88 -8.93
CA LEU A 188 10.69 -2.61 -9.78
C LEU A 188 10.01 -3.24 -11.00
N ARG A 189 8.82 -3.81 -10.82
CA ARG A 189 8.03 -4.34 -11.94
C ARG A 189 7.61 -3.26 -12.93
N SER A 190 7.27 -2.06 -12.46
CA SER A 190 6.96 -0.93 -13.33
C SER A 190 8.16 -0.58 -14.21
N GLU A 191 9.35 -0.48 -13.62
CA GLU A 191 10.59 -0.19 -14.35
C GLU A 191 10.92 -1.27 -15.38
N GLN A 192 10.71 -2.55 -15.04
CA GLN A 192 10.92 -3.67 -15.97
C GLN A 192 9.96 -3.59 -17.17
N LEU A 193 8.68 -3.30 -16.93
CA LEU A 193 7.68 -3.16 -17.99
C LEU A 193 8.00 -1.98 -18.91
N GLU A 194 8.35 -0.83 -18.35
CA GLU A 194 8.77 0.35 -19.13
C GLU A 194 10.00 0.01 -19.99
N ALA A 195 11.02 -0.66 -19.43
CA ALA A 195 12.20 -1.07 -20.18
C ALA A 195 11.88 -2.04 -21.33
N HIS A 196 10.94 -2.97 -21.13
CA HIS A 196 10.47 -3.88 -22.17
C HIS A 196 9.69 -3.16 -23.29
N GLU A 197 8.91 -2.13 -22.97
CA GLU A 197 8.21 -1.32 -23.98
C GLU A 197 9.19 -0.54 -24.87
N PHE A 198 10.25 0.04 -24.29
CA PHE A 198 11.28 0.74 -25.06
C PHE A 198 12.05 -0.17 -26.01
N THR A 199 12.41 -1.38 -25.57
CA THR A 199 13.13 -2.35 -26.42
C THR A 199 12.28 -2.85 -27.59
N ASN A 200 11.01 -3.17 -27.35
CA ASN A 200 10.07 -3.58 -28.40
C ASN A 200 9.84 -2.47 -29.44
N ASN A 201 9.65 -1.23 -29.00
CA ASN A 201 9.46 -0.09 -29.90
C ASN A 201 10.70 0.22 -30.74
N ALA A 202 11.91 0.08 -30.18
CA ALA A 202 13.16 0.23 -30.94
C ALA A 202 13.34 -0.87 -32.00
N GLN A 203 12.92 -2.10 -31.71
CA GLN A 203 12.98 -3.23 -32.65
C GLN A 203 11.99 -3.09 -33.81
N VAL A 204 10.77 -2.61 -33.54
CA VAL A 204 9.76 -2.32 -34.58
C VAL A 204 10.18 -1.13 -35.45
N ALA A 205 10.78 -0.10 -34.86
CA ALA A 205 11.32 1.04 -35.60
C ALA A 205 12.52 0.63 -36.48
N GLY A 206 13.38 -0.28 -36.03
CA GLY A 206 14.51 -0.80 -36.82
C GLY A 206 14.09 -1.70 -37.99
N ALA A 207 13.00 -2.46 -37.87
CA ALA A 207 12.50 -3.35 -38.92
C ALA A 207 11.83 -2.61 -40.11
N ASN A 208 11.23 -1.45 -39.87
CA ASN A 208 10.58 -0.67 -40.93
C ASN A 208 11.56 0.18 -41.77
N THR A 209 12.78 0.42 -41.31
CA THR A 209 13.80 1.21 -42.04
C THR A 209 14.57 0.40 -43.09
N VAL A 210 14.49 -0.93 -43.06
CA VAL A 210 15.21 -1.81 -44.01
C VAL A 210 14.36 -2.21 -45.21
N SER A 211 13.04 -1.96 -45.19
CA SER A 211 12.12 -2.35 -46.26
C SER A 211 11.76 -1.22 -47.24
N SER A 212 12.34 -0.02 -47.09
CA SER A 212 11.99 1.16 -47.91
C SER A 212 13.11 1.64 -48.84
N SER A 213 13.97 0.74 -49.32
CA SER A 213 14.91 1.03 -50.40
C SER A 213 14.85 -0.08 -51.44
N LEU A 214 13.91 0.00 -52.38
CA LEU A 214 13.96 -0.49 -53.77
C LEU A 214 12.53 -0.49 -54.35
N GLN A 215 12.10 0.65 -54.90
CA GLN A 215 11.26 0.71 -56.11
C GLN A 215 11.04 2.17 -56.51
N SER A 216 11.91 2.62 -57.41
CA SER A 216 11.64 3.75 -58.30
C SER A 216 11.04 3.20 -59.59
N ASP A 217 9.81 3.54 -59.94
CA ASP A 217 9.52 3.99 -61.29
C ASP A 217 8.19 4.77 -61.40
N ALA A 218 8.18 5.69 -62.35
CA ALA A 218 7.27 6.81 -62.51
C ALA A 218 5.95 6.46 -63.24
N THR A 219 4.86 7.17 -62.92
CA THR A 219 4.14 8.12 -63.81
C THR A 219 2.81 8.60 -63.20
N PRO A 220 2.26 9.76 -63.63
CA PRO A 220 1.38 10.58 -62.81
C PRO A 220 -0.09 10.51 -63.25
N HIS A 221 -1.02 10.57 -62.29
CA HIS A 221 -2.37 11.05 -62.56
C HIS A 221 -2.91 11.95 -61.44
N THR A 222 -3.23 13.15 -61.88
CA THR A 222 -4.10 14.19 -61.35
C THR A 222 -5.36 13.65 -60.64
N ASN A 223 -5.61 14.08 -59.39
CA ASN A 223 -6.94 14.62 -59.03
C ASN A 223 -6.94 15.44 -57.73
N GLN A 224 -7.71 16.53 -57.78
CA GLN A 224 -7.98 17.51 -56.72
C GLN A 224 -9.04 17.00 -55.72
N GLY A 225 -8.96 17.49 -54.47
CA GLY A 225 -10.00 17.40 -53.43
C GLY A 225 -9.38 17.23 -52.04
N GLN A 226 -8.88 18.26 -51.37
CA GLN A 226 -9.59 19.27 -50.56
C GLN A 226 -10.25 18.71 -49.26
N ARG A 227 -9.73 19.18 -48.11
CA ARG A 227 -10.20 19.09 -46.70
C ARG A 227 -9.80 17.79 -45.97
N ASP A 228 -9.35 17.77 -44.72
CA ASP A 228 -9.32 18.75 -43.63
C ASP A 228 -8.19 18.33 -42.65
N GLU A 229 -7.27 19.24 -42.32
CA GLU A 229 -6.16 18.97 -41.40
C GLU A 229 -6.64 19.09 -39.94
N GLY A 230 -6.83 17.94 -39.29
CA GLY A 230 -6.93 17.83 -37.84
C GLY A 230 -5.65 17.25 -37.26
N ASP A 231 -4.61 18.08 -37.18
CA ASP A 231 -3.29 17.74 -36.65
C ASP A 231 -3.38 17.61 -35.11
N MET A 232 -3.78 16.43 -34.63
CA MET A 232 -3.73 16.07 -33.22
C MET A 232 -2.47 15.23 -32.96
N ARG A 233 -1.32 15.90 -33.04
CA ARG A 233 -0.06 15.38 -32.50
C ARG A 233 -0.20 15.24 -30.98
N SER A 234 -0.47 14.03 -30.54
CA SER A 234 -0.34 13.63 -29.14
C SER A 234 1.13 13.75 -28.74
N HIS A 235 1.47 14.83 -28.05
CA HIS A 235 2.61 14.86 -27.15
C HIS A 235 2.30 13.89 -25.99
N THR A 236 2.52 12.59 -26.19
CA THR A 236 2.74 11.65 -25.08
C THR A 236 4.12 11.94 -24.51
N SER A 237 4.15 12.98 -23.68
CA SER A 237 5.30 13.41 -22.90
C SER A 237 5.72 12.31 -21.94
N ALA A 238 7.02 12.07 -21.88
CA ALA A 238 7.74 11.14 -21.02
C ALA A 238 7.63 11.47 -19.51
N ASN A 239 6.41 11.51 -18.98
CA ASN A 239 6.11 11.70 -17.55
C ASN A 239 5.48 10.43 -16.95
N GLY A 240 6.05 9.25 -17.24
CA GLY A 240 5.76 8.04 -16.46
C GLY A 240 6.38 8.18 -15.07
N ASN A 241 5.66 7.80 -14.01
CA ASN A 241 6.08 7.87 -12.60
C ASN A 241 5.91 9.21 -11.85
N HIS A 242 4.89 10.00 -12.20
CA HIS A 242 4.45 11.10 -11.32
C HIS A 242 3.87 10.63 -9.97
N PHE A 243 3.61 9.33 -9.81
CA PHE A 243 3.05 8.76 -8.59
C PHE A 243 4.03 8.72 -7.40
N PHE A 244 5.33 8.54 -7.65
CA PHE A 244 6.36 8.47 -6.60
C PHE A 244 7.18 9.77 -6.44
N ALA A 245 6.82 10.83 -7.17
CA ALA A 245 7.64 12.04 -7.28
C ALA A 245 7.35 13.03 -6.13
N PHE A 246 8.15 12.98 -5.06
CA PHE A 246 8.21 14.06 -4.07
C PHE A 246 8.91 15.29 -4.66
N HIS A 247 8.28 16.46 -4.56
CA HIS A 247 8.94 17.73 -4.88
C HIS A 247 10.03 18.06 -3.84
N ARG A 248 11.18 18.56 -4.31
CA ARG A 248 12.42 18.85 -3.55
C ARG A 248 12.24 19.58 -2.21
N SER A 249 11.18 20.38 -2.07
CA SER A 249 10.88 21.15 -0.86
C SER A 249 10.26 20.34 0.29
N ASN A 250 9.85 19.09 0.03
CA ASN A 250 8.93 18.37 0.91
C ASN A 250 9.53 17.08 1.50
N LEU A 251 10.86 16.89 1.41
CA LEU A 251 11.50 15.72 2.01
C LEU A 251 11.49 15.83 3.54
N PRO A 252 11.07 14.79 4.28
CA PRO A 252 11.17 14.76 5.73
C PRO A 252 12.62 14.99 6.17
N ALA A 253 12.85 16.05 6.94
CA ALA A 253 14.20 16.50 7.31
C ALA A 253 14.98 15.40 8.03
N ARG A 254 14.32 14.61 8.90
CA ARG A 254 14.99 13.49 9.59
C ARG A 254 15.31 12.32 8.68
N CYS A 255 14.44 11.97 7.74
CA CYS A 255 14.77 10.93 6.76
C CYS A 255 16.00 11.32 5.95
N ALA A 256 16.09 12.58 5.50
CA ALA A 256 17.25 13.07 4.76
C ALA A 256 18.51 13.10 5.63
N ALA A 257 18.41 13.48 6.90
CA ALA A 257 19.52 13.44 7.86
C ALA A 257 19.99 12.00 8.11
N PHE A 258 19.07 11.06 8.27
CA PHE A 258 19.37 9.65 8.48
C PHE A 258 20.04 9.00 7.27
N VAL A 259 19.57 9.29 6.04
CA VAL A 259 20.26 8.83 4.82
C VAL A 259 21.69 9.37 4.75
N LYS A 260 21.90 10.65 5.12
CA LYS A 260 23.26 11.23 5.19
C LYS A 260 24.13 10.54 6.24
N GLU A 261 23.57 10.18 7.40
CA GLU A 261 24.29 9.41 8.41
C GLU A 261 24.70 8.03 7.87
N LEU A 262 23.78 7.32 7.21
CA LEU A 262 24.08 6.02 6.60
C LEU A 262 25.17 6.11 5.54
N LEU A 263 25.19 7.17 4.73
CA LEU A 263 26.25 7.41 3.74
C LEU A 263 27.63 7.63 4.37
N LEU A 264 27.70 8.09 5.61
CA LEU A 264 28.96 8.28 6.36
C LEU A 264 29.45 7.00 7.05
N VAL A 265 28.61 5.97 7.17
CA VAL A 265 28.97 4.70 7.81
C VAL A 265 29.50 3.73 6.74
N PRO A 266 30.81 3.41 6.70
CA PRO A 266 31.35 2.51 5.68
C PRO A 266 31.02 1.04 5.95
N GLU A 267 30.88 0.67 7.23
CA GLU A 267 30.65 -0.70 7.68
C GLU A 267 29.20 -1.12 7.44
N ARG A 268 29.02 -2.14 6.59
CA ARG A 268 27.71 -2.72 6.26
C ARG A 268 26.93 -3.19 7.48
N ASP A 269 27.56 -3.94 8.38
CA ASP A 269 26.86 -4.49 9.55
C ASP A 269 26.34 -3.39 10.47
N ARG A 270 27.10 -2.29 10.58
CA ARG A 270 26.70 -1.12 11.36
C ARG A 270 25.55 -0.37 10.70
N ARG A 271 25.57 -0.14 9.38
CA ARG A 271 24.43 0.44 8.62
C ARG A 271 23.19 -0.42 8.77
N PHE A 272 23.33 -1.72 8.60
CA PHE A 272 22.26 -2.68 8.75
C PHE A 272 21.65 -2.64 10.16
N GLY A 273 22.49 -2.55 11.19
CA GLY A 273 22.04 -2.39 12.58
C GLY A 273 21.25 -1.10 12.80
N LEU A 274 21.70 0.03 12.22
CA LEU A 274 20.98 1.31 12.27
C LEU A 274 19.63 1.24 11.56
N LEU A 275 19.58 0.69 10.34
CA LEU A 275 18.35 0.48 9.58
C LEU A 275 17.35 -0.38 10.36
N SER A 276 17.81 -1.53 10.87
CA SER A 276 16.98 -2.46 11.64
C SER A 276 16.41 -1.80 12.89
N LYS A 277 17.22 -1.02 13.60
CA LYS A 277 16.80 -0.28 14.79
C LYS A 277 15.79 0.82 14.43
N ALA A 278 16.07 1.59 13.38
CA ALA A 278 15.21 2.69 12.96
C ALA A 278 13.79 2.21 12.59
N PHE A 279 13.70 1.10 11.86
CA PHE A 279 12.41 0.54 11.45
C PHE A 279 11.63 -0.11 12.61
N GLN A 280 12.33 -0.60 13.64
CA GLN A 280 11.71 -1.25 14.81
C GLN A 280 11.30 -0.26 15.91
N GLU A 281 12.10 0.76 16.19
CA GLU A 281 11.97 1.58 17.41
C GLU A 281 11.67 3.06 17.13
N ASP A 282 11.43 3.44 15.87
CA ASP A 282 11.36 4.83 15.41
C ASP A 282 12.67 5.60 15.67
N TRP A 283 13.45 5.82 14.61
CA TRP A 283 14.65 6.63 14.77
C TRP A 283 14.28 8.11 14.91
N MET A 284 14.57 8.65 16.08
CA MET A 284 14.47 10.09 16.36
C MET A 284 15.79 10.81 16.09
N GLY A 285 16.93 10.12 16.16
CA GLY A 285 18.25 10.72 15.92
C GLY A 285 18.66 11.83 16.89
N GLU A 286 19.90 12.31 16.71
CA GLU A 286 20.41 13.59 17.26
C GLU A 286 20.28 14.70 16.19
N GLY A 287 19.13 14.78 15.51
CA GLY A 287 18.90 15.83 14.53
C GLY A 287 19.00 17.21 15.20
N ALA A 288 19.67 18.16 14.53
CA ALA A 288 19.78 19.55 15.00
C ALA A 288 18.40 20.01 15.50
N PRO A 289 18.31 20.55 16.74
CA PRO A 289 17.03 21.00 17.28
C PRO A 289 16.39 21.90 16.23
N ARG A 290 15.09 21.66 15.92
CA ARG A 290 14.29 22.55 15.08
C ARG A 290 14.70 23.96 15.47
N SER A 291 15.44 24.66 14.60
CA SER A 291 15.83 26.05 14.85
C SER A 291 14.50 26.75 15.06
N GLY A 292 14.20 27.06 16.32
CA GLY A 292 12.85 27.44 16.73
C GLY A 292 12.37 28.49 15.77
N GLY A 293 11.34 28.15 14.98
CA GLY A 293 10.68 29.10 14.13
C GLY A 293 10.31 30.25 15.02
N GLU A 294 10.98 31.37 14.81
CA GLU A 294 10.69 32.65 15.42
C GLU A 294 9.19 32.85 15.25
N GLN A 295 8.45 32.72 16.35
CA GLN A 295 7.02 32.97 16.37
C GLN A 295 6.84 34.40 15.91
N VAL A 296 6.43 34.57 14.66
CA VAL A 296 5.98 35.85 14.14
C VAL A 296 4.85 36.30 15.09
N PRO A 297 4.97 37.46 15.75
CA PRO A 297 3.98 37.90 16.71
C PRO A 297 2.64 38.05 16.01
N HIS A 298 1.63 37.30 16.49
CA HIS A 298 0.24 37.47 16.14
C HIS A 298 -0.16 38.93 16.39
N GLN A 299 -0.35 39.67 15.31
CA GLN A 299 -0.97 40.98 15.36
C GLN A 299 -2.48 40.76 15.32
N ASP A 300 -3.14 40.96 16.46
CA ASP A 300 -4.59 41.02 16.58
C ASP A 300 -5.16 42.04 15.59
N LYS A 301 -5.92 41.56 14.60
CA LYS A 301 -6.87 42.39 13.86
C LYS A 301 -8.26 41.79 14.00
N GLN A 302 -9.03 42.47 14.83
CA GLN A 302 -10.45 42.31 15.05
C GLN A 302 -11.24 42.44 13.72
N GLY A 303 -12.06 41.43 13.47
CA GLY A 303 -13.47 41.52 13.08
C GLY A 303 -13.86 42.36 11.86
N VAL A 304 -14.28 41.68 10.79
CA VAL A 304 -15.56 41.94 10.11
C VAL A 304 -16.13 40.62 9.61
N ALA A 305 -17.32 40.28 10.09
CA ALA A 305 -18.10 39.14 9.62
C ALA A 305 -18.70 39.44 8.24
N SER A 306 -18.54 38.51 7.29
CA SER A 306 -19.37 38.45 6.09
C SER A 306 -19.76 37.01 5.81
N THR A 307 -21.04 36.75 6.08
CA THR A 307 -21.79 35.56 5.70
C THR A 307 -21.91 35.51 4.18
N THR A 308 -21.46 34.44 3.54
CA THR A 308 -21.98 34.06 2.21
C THR A 308 -21.98 32.55 2.05
N ILE A 309 -23.18 32.00 2.05
CA ILE A 309 -23.51 30.65 1.66
C ILE A 309 -23.29 30.55 0.14
N ASN A 310 -22.42 29.65 -0.32
CA ASN A 310 -22.52 29.10 -1.68
C ASN A 310 -22.01 27.66 -1.73
N LYS A 311 -22.94 26.77 -2.05
CA LYS A 311 -22.71 25.41 -2.54
C LYS A 311 -22.10 25.49 -3.94
N GLY A 312 -21.01 24.77 -4.17
CA GLY A 312 -20.41 24.65 -5.49
C GLY A 312 -19.33 23.57 -5.53
N LEU A 313 -19.72 22.38 -5.96
CA LEU A 313 -18.83 21.32 -6.46
C LEU A 313 -17.86 21.92 -7.50
N LYS A 314 -16.55 21.66 -7.34
CA LYS A 314 -15.45 21.57 -8.34
C LYS A 314 -14.14 22.16 -7.78
N HIS A 315 -13.16 21.32 -7.45
CA HIS A 315 -11.96 21.09 -8.28
C HIS A 315 -10.97 20.16 -7.57
N VAL A 316 -10.64 19.07 -8.25
CA VAL A 316 -9.44 18.25 -8.05
C VAL A 316 -8.22 19.07 -8.46
N GLY A 317 -7.14 18.99 -7.68
CA GLY A 317 -5.79 19.39 -8.12
C GLY A 317 -5.22 20.65 -7.47
N SER A 318 -4.80 20.55 -6.21
CA SER A 318 -3.57 21.20 -5.74
C SER A 318 -3.14 20.53 -4.44
N ALA A 319 -1.93 19.97 -4.44
CA ALA A 319 -1.25 19.49 -3.24
C ALA A 319 -0.84 20.71 -2.40
N GLN A 320 -1.83 21.39 -1.85
CA GLN A 320 -1.63 22.35 -0.78
C GLN A 320 -1.33 21.50 0.44
N GLN A 321 -0.03 21.40 0.75
CA GLN A 321 0.43 20.87 2.02
C GLN A 321 -0.28 21.67 3.10
N ASP A 322 -1.30 21.05 3.68
CA ASP A 322 -1.77 21.36 5.01
C ASP A 322 -0.49 21.41 5.85
N LEU A 323 -0.06 22.61 6.21
CA LEU A 323 0.96 22.86 7.23
C LEU A 323 0.38 22.37 8.55
N ARG A 324 0.12 21.07 8.68
CA ARG A 324 -0.16 20.45 9.97
C ARG A 324 1.17 20.55 10.72
N PRO A 325 1.27 21.39 11.77
CA PRO A 325 2.49 21.52 12.56
C PRO A 325 2.91 20.21 13.26
N ASP A 326 2.09 19.15 13.13
CA ASP A 326 2.20 17.86 13.80
C ASP A 326 2.58 16.70 12.86
N SER A 327 3.02 16.93 11.62
CA SER A 327 3.55 15.82 10.82
C SER A 327 4.76 15.21 11.55
N LEU A 328 4.61 13.95 11.97
CA LEU A 328 5.60 13.23 12.75
C LEU A 328 6.87 13.08 11.93
N ASP A 329 7.86 13.93 12.22
CA ASP A 329 9.18 13.86 11.61
C ASP A 329 9.95 12.72 12.29
N ILE A 330 9.64 11.49 11.87
CA ILE A 330 10.21 10.24 12.37
C ILE A 330 10.62 9.40 11.15
N VAL A 331 11.75 8.69 11.24
CA VAL A 331 12.18 7.81 10.17
C VAL A 331 11.40 6.50 10.22
N ARG A 332 10.54 6.30 9.22
CA ARG A 332 9.78 5.07 9.00
C ARG A 332 10.10 4.51 7.61
N PRO A 333 9.95 3.19 7.38
CA PRO A 333 10.42 2.54 6.16
C PRO A 333 9.88 3.20 4.87
N GLY A 334 8.59 3.43 4.77
CA GLY A 334 7.93 4.03 3.60
C GLY A 334 8.48 5.41 3.26
N ARG A 335 8.50 6.33 4.23
CA ARG A 335 9.11 7.66 4.11
C ARG A 335 10.61 7.61 3.85
N PHE A 336 11.32 6.66 4.44
CA PHE A 336 12.76 6.44 4.19
C PHE A 336 13.01 6.07 2.73
N PHE A 337 12.33 5.06 2.18
CA PHE A 337 12.46 4.66 0.77
C PHE A 337 12.07 5.80 -0.17
N SER A 338 10.99 6.52 0.14
CA SER A 338 10.57 7.67 -0.66
C SER A 338 11.63 8.78 -0.68
N THR A 339 12.29 9.02 0.46
CA THR A 339 13.39 9.98 0.57
C THR A 339 14.61 9.52 -0.22
N LEU A 340 14.95 8.24 -0.13
CA LEU A 340 16.07 7.63 -0.83
C LEU A 340 15.89 7.74 -2.35
N LEU A 341 14.72 7.36 -2.87
CA LEU A 341 14.38 7.45 -4.29
C LEU A 341 14.41 8.89 -4.80
N ALA A 342 13.88 9.85 -4.02
CA ALA A 342 13.94 11.26 -4.37
C ALA A 342 15.38 11.79 -4.44
N MET A 343 16.26 11.34 -3.52
CA MET A 343 17.68 11.67 -3.57
C MET A 343 18.38 11.05 -4.78
N GLN A 344 18.08 9.79 -5.12
CA GLN A 344 18.61 9.13 -6.31
C GLN A 344 18.22 9.88 -7.59
N ALA A 345 16.93 10.18 -7.78
CA ALA A 345 16.44 10.93 -8.93
C ALA A 345 17.10 12.32 -9.05
N GLU A 346 17.38 12.98 -7.93
CA GLU A 346 18.10 14.25 -7.93
C GLU A 346 19.54 14.10 -8.43
N PHE A 347 20.28 13.09 -7.93
CA PHE A 347 21.65 12.84 -8.37
C PHE A 347 21.72 12.44 -9.84
N GLU A 348 20.76 11.66 -10.34
CA GLU A 348 20.63 11.34 -11.76
C GLU A 348 20.36 12.59 -12.60
N GLN A 349 19.43 13.44 -12.18
CA GLN A 349 19.16 14.70 -12.87
C GLN A 349 20.40 15.61 -12.90
N ARG A 350 21.17 15.67 -11.80
CA ARG A 350 22.44 16.41 -11.74
C ARG A 350 23.46 15.84 -12.71
N LEU A 351 23.59 14.51 -12.76
CA LEU A 351 24.48 13.82 -13.69
C LEU A 351 24.13 14.17 -15.15
N VAL A 352 22.85 14.09 -15.53
CA VAL A 352 22.37 14.47 -16.86
C VAL A 352 22.63 15.95 -17.16
N SER A 353 22.33 16.85 -16.21
CA SER A 353 22.51 18.29 -16.40
C SER A 353 23.97 18.73 -16.51
N SER A 354 24.89 18.01 -15.87
CA SER A 354 26.33 18.31 -15.90
C SER A 354 26.99 17.97 -17.25
N GLY A 355 26.31 17.22 -18.12
CA GLY A 355 26.75 16.94 -19.51
C GLY A 355 28.06 16.18 -19.66
N LEU A 356 28.76 15.83 -18.58
CA LEU A 356 30.08 15.22 -18.59
C LEU A 356 30.20 14.21 -17.44
N ALA A 357 30.01 12.93 -17.77
CA ALA A 357 30.38 11.82 -16.89
C ALA A 357 31.90 11.71 -16.67
N SER A 358 32.72 12.50 -17.39
CA SER A 358 34.19 12.38 -17.43
C SER A 358 34.95 13.31 -16.48
N GLY A 359 34.26 14.05 -15.60
CA GLY A 359 34.92 14.90 -14.58
C GLY A 359 34.88 14.27 -13.19
N GLU A 360 35.80 14.67 -12.31
CA GLU A 360 35.86 14.23 -10.90
C GLU A 360 34.50 14.38 -10.17
N SER A 361 33.74 15.42 -10.51
CA SER A 361 32.38 15.65 -9.97
C SER A 361 31.36 14.60 -10.45
N GLY A 362 31.52 14.09 -11.67
CA GLY A 362 30.66 13.05 -12.24
C GLY A 362 30.94 11.71 -11.57
N GLU A 363 32.21 11.37 -11.37
CA GLU A 363 32.62 10.15 -10.66
C GLU A 363 32.11 10.13 -9.21
N HIS A 364 32.21 11.26 -8.49
CA HIS A 364 31.65 11.36 -7.14
C HIS A 364 30.13 11.15 -7.13
N THR A 365 29.40 11.74 -8.09
CA THR A 365 27.95 11.58 -8.20
C THR A 365 27.56 10.12 -8.48
N LEU A 366 28.28 9.45 -9.39
CA LEU A 366 28.08 8.03 -9.67
C LEU A 366 28.38 7.15 -8.46
N HIS A 367 29.44 7.46 -7.70
CA HIS A 367 29.74 6.77 -6.45
C HIS A 367 28.60 6.93 -5.44
N MET A 368 28.06 8.14 -5.28
CA MET A 368 26.92 8.39 -4.39
C MET A 368 25.67 7.62 -4.81
N LEU A 369 25.35 7.57 -6.11
CA LEU A 369 24.23 6.77 -6.62
C LEU A 369 24.39 5.29 -6.28
N ARG A 370 25.59 4.72 -6.48
CA ARG A 370 25.89 3.33 -6.11
C ARG A 370 25.73 3.10 -4.61
N GLN A 371 26.21 4.03 -3.77
CA GLN A 371 26.06 3.91 -2.32
C GLN A 371 24.60 3.98 -1.87
N LEU A 372 23.79 4.86 -2.47
CA LEU A 372 22.35 4.93 -2.19
C LEU A 372 21.65 3.62 -2.56
N GLU A 373 22.02 3.00 -3.68
CA GLU A 373 21.47 1.71 -4.08
C GLU A 373 21.87 0.58 -3.12
N VAL A 374 23.13 0.55 -2.67
CA VAL A 374 23.57 -0.40 -1.62
C VAL A 374 22.77 -0.23 -0.33
N ILE A 375 22.56 1.01 0.12
CA ILE A 375 21.76 1.31 1.31
C ILE A 375 20.31 0.86 1.12
N ARG A 376 19.74 1.05 -0.07
CA ARG A 376 18.39 0.61 -0.42
C ARG A 376 18.26 -0.91 -0.32
N LEU A 377 19.20 -1.67 -0.89
CA LEU A 377 19.23 -3.13 -0.79
C LEU A 377 19.38 -3.61 0.67
N GLU A 378 20.25 -2.97 1.44
CA GLU A 378 20.40 -3.26 2.87
C GLU A 378 19.10 -3.00 3.66
N ALA A 379 18.37 -1.93 3.31
CA ALA A 379 17.08 -1.62 3.91
C ALA A 379 16.00 -2.66 3.55
N LEU A 380 15.97 -3.16 2.31
CA LEU A 380 15.08 -4.24 1.90
C LEU A 380 15.35 -5.52 2.71
N VAL A 381 16.62 -5.89 2.88
CA VAL A 381 17.00 -7.04 3.72
C VAL A 381 16.59 -6.82 5.19
N ALA A 382 16.68 -5.59 5.69
CA ALA A 382 16.23 -5.28 7.05
C ALA A 382 14.73 -5.51 7.22
N LEU A 383 13.92 -5.09 6.24
CA LEU A 383 12.47 -5.34 6.23
C LEU A 383 12.13 -6.83 6.09
N ASP A 384 12.84 -7.57 5.26
CA ASP A 384 12.64 -9.01 5.09
C ASP A 384 12.91 -9.78 6.41
N ARG A 385 13.99 -9.40 7.12
CA ARG A 385 14.25 -9.95 8.47
C ARG A 385 13.17 -9.59 9.49
N MET A 386 12.61 -8.38 9.41
CA MET A 386 11.49 -7.98 10.27
C MET A 386 10.25 -8.84 10.01
N GLN A 387 9.98 -9.15 8.75
CA GLN A 387 8.88 -10.03 8.36
C GLN A 387 9.08 -11.47 8.87
N ALA A 388 10.28 -12.03 8.73
CA ALA A 388 10.59 -13.40 9.15
C ALA A 388 10.51 -13.62 10.67
N ARG A 389 10.80 -12.60 11.49
CA ARG A 389 10.73 -12.69 12.96
C ARG A 389 9.34 -12.97 13.51
N ARG A 390 8.28 -12.55 12.80
CA ARG A 390 6.89 -12.84 13.22
C ARG A 390 6.59 -14.32 13.14
N ASP A 391 7.11 -14.98 12.11
CA ASP A 391 6.90 -16.40 11.91
C ASP A 391 7.66 -17.20 12.95
N THR A 392 8.91 -16.84 13.31
CA THR A 392 9.63 -17.55 14.38
C THR A 392 8.99 -17.40 15.76
N ASN A 393 8.34 -16.27 16.05
CA ASN A 393 7.60 -16.10 17.30
C ASN A 393 6.29 -16.90 17.33
N ASN A 394 5.65 -17.09 16.17
CA ASN A 394 4.48 -17.97 16.03
C ASN A 394 4.86 -19.45 15.89
N THR A 395 6.08 -19.72 15.43
CA THR A 395 6.62 -21.04 15.05
C THR A 395 7.90 -21.30 15.85
N LEU A 396 7.82 -21.18 17.18
CA LEU A 396 8.85 -21.67 18.09
C LEU A 396 8.88 -23.22 18.12
N GLU A 397 8.84 -23.85 16.94
CA GLU A 397 9.24 -25.22 16.61
C GLU A 397 9.49 -25.25 15.08
N GLY A 398 10.72 -24.96 14.62
CA GLY A 398 11.08 -25.31 13.24
C GLY A 398 12.03 -24.37 12.50
N MET A 399 13.33 -24.69 12.60
CA MET A 399 14.39 -24.56 11.59
C MET A 399 14.60 -23.20 10.88
N SER A 400 15.77 -22.62 11.20
CA SER A 400 16.39 -21.48 10.56
C SER A 400 16.75 -21.73 9.09
N ALA A 401 16.03 -21.09 8.17
CA ALA A 401 16.52 -20.80 6.83
C ALA A 401 16.53 -19.28 6.64
N SER A 402 17.70 -18.67 6.76
CA SER A 402 17.91 -17.25 6.41
C SER A 402 18.45 -17.17 4.98
N MET A 403 17.74 -16.49 4.08
CA MET A 403 18.27 -16.15 2.75
C MET A 403 19.45 -15.17 2.87
N SER A 404 20.43 -15.32 1.99
CA SER A 404 21.64 -14.51 1.94
C SER A 404 21.50 -13.34 0.95
N LEU A 405 22.30 -12.28 1.08
CA LEU A 405 22.26 -11.12 0.17
C LEU A 405 22.61 -11.51 -1.28
N SER A 406 23.46 -12.53 -1.48
CA SER A 406 23.78 -13.03 -2.82
C SER A 406 22.56 -13.59 -3.53
N ASP A 407 21.60 -14.15 -2.78
CA ASP A 407 20.34 -14.63 -3.34
C ASP A 407 19.47 -13.45 -3.79
N TYR A 408 19.53 -12.32 -3.07
CA TYR A 408 18.79 -11.10 -3.42
C TYR A 408 19.39 -10.37 -4.63
N GLU A 409 20.72 -10.30 -4.73
CA GLU A 409 21.40 -9.72 -5.91
C GLU A 409 21.15 -10.58 -7.16
N ALA A 410 21.18 -11.91 -7.03
CA ALA A 410 20.86 -12.83 -8.13
C ALA A 410 19.40 -12.69 -8.61
N ASP A 411 18.44 -12.57 -7.69
CA ASP A 411 17.01 -12.42 -7.99
C ASP A 411 16.59 -10.97 -8.38
N MET A 412 17.51 -10.01 -8.37
CA MET A 412 17.28 -8.64 -8.88
C MET A 412 17.78 -8.45 -10.31
N HIS A 413 18.58 -9.39 -10.81
CA HIS A 413 19.09 -9.40 -12.20
C HIS A 413 18.27 -10.30 -13.15
N LEU A 414 17.08 -10.74 -12.71
CA LEU A 414 16.02 -11.36 -13.52
C LEU A 414 14.79 -10.46 -13.52
#